data_AF-A0A256A673-F1
#
_entry.id   AF-A0A256A673-F1
#
_cell.length_a   1.000
_cell.length_b   1.000
_cell.length_c   1.000
_cell.angle_alpha   90.00
_cell.angle_beta   90.00
_cell.angle_gamma   90.00
#
_symmetry.space_group_name_H-M   'P 1'
#
loop_
_entity.id
_entity.type
_entity.pdbx_description
1 polymer ?
#
loop_
_entity_poly.entity_id
_entity_poly.type
_entity_poly.pdbx_seq_one_letter_code
_entity_poly.pdbx_strand_id
1 'polypeptide(L)'
;MIVLIQLFFLSILVNSCHGQTVTRTEECKSRVANASKMINSFYSEKKQNLLSDALKEVEFSINCPETKAKSIELKISILSLQLQYDKASEFINSLSESDFSKSYKKNMQSYLFKALSFESKSDSQNRDVNFKQSIESIKQFIEKSKSIDKEAYYDLFFVKSKLLKKEEISKDLNALKKKYPSDAEFFELLKESFNEEAKQGTLQKVD
;
A
#
# COMPACT_ATOMS: atom_id res chain seq x y z
N MET A 1 -18.34 -53.69 31.26
CA MET A 1 -16.93 -53.25 31.24
C MET A 1 -16.43 -52.93 29.82
N ILE A 2 -17.29 -52.47 28.91
CA ILE A 2 -16.92 -52.06 27.53
C ILE A 2 -17.31 -50.59 27.27
N VAL A 3 -18.32 -50.08 27.97
CA VAL A 3 -18.84 -48.71 27.82
C VAL A 3 -17.91 -47.63 28.42
N LEU A 4 -17.09 -47.98 29.42
CA LEU A 4 -16.16 -47.03 30.06
C LEU A 4 -14.89 -46.76 29.23
N ILE A 5 -14.57 -47.62 28.26
CA ILE A 5 -13.37 -47.48 27.41
C ILE A 5 -13.63 -46.50 26.23
N GLN A 6 -14.89 -46.36 25.78
CA GLN A 6 -15.23 -45.44 24.69
C GLN A 6 -15.25 -43.96 25.11
N LEU A 7 -15.42 -43.66 26.41
CA LEU A 7 -15.41 -42.28 26.92
C LEU A 7 -14.00 -41.72 27.13
N PHE A 8 -12.96 -42.57 27.17
CA PHE A 8 -11.57 -42.13 27.36
C PHE A 8 -10.89 -41.68 26.05
N PHE A 9 -11.43 -42.07 24.89
CA PHE A 9 -10.91 -41.64 23.59
C PHE A 9 -11.47 -40.28 23.11
N LEU A 10 -12.57 -39.79 23.69
CA LEU A 10 -13.14 -38.48 23.32
C LEU A 10 -12.46 -37.30 24.01
N SER A 11 -11.78 -37.50 25.13
CA SER A 11 -11.13 -36.43 25.91
C SER A 11 -9.73 -36.07 25.42
N ILE A 12 -9.12 -36.87 24.56
CA ILE A 12 -7.76 -36.62 24.01
C ILE A 12 -7.80 -35.66 22.81
N LEU A 13 -8.96 -35.45 22.17
CA LEU A 13 -9.08 -34.61 20.98
C LEU A 13 -9.29 -33.10 21.27
N VAL A 14 -9.45 -32.70 22.53
CA VAL A 14 -9.82 -31.31 22.89
C VAL A 14 -8.67 -30.45 23.43
N ASN A 15 -7.47 -31.00 23.64
CA ASN A 15 -6.36 -30.27 24.28
C ASN A 15 -5.22 -29.81 23.35
N SER A 16 -5.33 -29.93 22.02
CA SER A 16 -4.24 -29.55 21.10
C SER A 16 -4.44 -28.27 20.28
N CYS A 17 -5.55 -27.53 20.46
CA CYS A 17 -5.80 -26.32 19.67
C CYS A 17 -5.22 -25.01 20.24
N HIS A 18 -4.60 -25.00 21.43
CA HIS A 18 -4.12 -23.76 22.05
C HIS A 18 -2.61 -23.48 21.85
N GLY A 19 -1.79 -24.50 21.58
CA GLY A 19 -0.34 -24.34 21.37
C GLY A 19 0.04 -23.92 19.95
N GLN A 20 -0.64 -24.46 18.93
CA GLN A 20 -0.35 -24.17 17.52
C GLN A 20 -0.74 -22.76 17.07
N THR A 21 -1.76 -22.17 17.70
CA THR A 21 -2.28 -20.84 17.34
C THR A 21 -1.33 -19.73 17.79
N VAL A 22 -0.71 -19.87 18.97
CA VAL A 22 0.29 -18.92 19.48
C VAL A 22 1.56 -18.97 18.63
N THR A 23 2.05 -20.16 18.29
CA THR A 23 3.25 -20.31 17.44
C THR A 23 3.02 -19.77 16.03
N ARG A 24 1.84 -20.02 15.45
CA ARG A 24 1.49 -19.51 14.11
C ARG A 24 1.36 -17.99 14.10
N THR A 25 0.75 -17.42 15.13
CA THR A 25 0.63 -15.96 15.28
C THR A 25 2.00 -15.28 15.30
N GLU A 26 2.93 -15.79 16.11
CA GLU A 26 4.27 -15.23 16.19
C GLU A 26 5.07 -15.45 14.91
N GLU A 27 4.88 -16.58 14.23
CA GLU A 27 5.47 -16.80 12.90
C GLU A 27 4.96 -15.77 11.87
N CYS A 28 3.64 -15.54 11.78
CA CYS A 28 3.09 -14.58 10.83
C CYS A 28 3.63 -13.16 11.06
N LYS A 29 3.73 -12.75 12.33
CA LYS A 29 4.36 -11.47 12.72
C LYS A 29 5.84 -11.41 12.35
N SER A 30 6.59 -12.46 12.64
CA SER A 30 8.02 -12.55 12.32
C SER A 30 8.26 -12.41 10.81
N ARG A 31 7.46 -13.08 9.98
CA ARG A 31 7.56 -12.99 8.52
C ARG A 31 7.23 -11.60 7.97
N VAL A 32 6.22 -10.92 8.51
CA VAL A 32 5.94 -9.52 8.15
C VAL A 32 7.11 -8.60 8.50
N ALA A 33 7.74 -8.81 9.66
CA ALA A 33 8.93 -8.06 10.06
C ALA A 33 10.11 -8.32 9.12
N ASN A 34 10.33 -9.60 8.74
CA ASN A 34 11.38 -9.98 7.80
C ASN A 34 11.16 -9.35 6.42
N ALA A 35 9.94 -9.41 5.87
CA ALA A 35 9.60 -8.77 4.62
C ALA A 35 9.86 -7.26 4.65
N SER A 36 9.47 -6.60 5.74
CA SER A 36 9.72 -5.16 5.93
C SER A 36 11.22 -4.85 5.95
N LYS A 37 12.02 -5.68 6.64
CA LYS A 37 13.49 -5.55 6.66
C LYS A 37 14.09 -5.72 5.27
N MET A 38 13.62 -6.70 4.48
CA MET A 38 14.08 -6.94 3.12
C MET A 38 13.74 -5.78 2.18
N ILE A 39 12.54 -5.19 2.28
CA ILE A 39 12.18 -3.97 1.53
C ILE A 39 13.10 -2.81 1.92
N ASN A 40 13.38 -2.62 3.21
CA ASN A 40 14.30 -1.58 3.66
C ASN A 40 15.72 -1.78 3.11
N SER A 41 16.23 -3.01 3.14
CA SER A 41 17.52 -3.37 2.53
C SER A 41 17.53 -3.16 1.01
N PHE A 42 16.41 -3.37 0.32
CA PHE A 42 16.32 -3.09 -1.11
C PHE A 42 16.61 -1.63 -1.44
N TYR A 43 16.17 -0.67 -0.60
CA TYR A 43 16.40 0.75 -0.88
C TYR A 43 17.89 1.13 -0.90
N SER A 44 18.73 0.51 -0.06
CA SER A 44 20.17 0.75 -0.04
C SER A 44 20.94 -0.15 -1.02
N GLU A 45 20.59 -1.43 -1.12
CA GLU A 45 21.37 -2.42 -1.87
C GLU A 45 20.93 -2.59 -3.33
N LYS A 46 19.71 -2.17 -3.68
CA LYS A 46 19.09 -2.30 -5.02
C LYS A 46 19.01 -3.74 -5.56
N LYS A 47 19.12 -4.76 -4.70
CA LYS A 47 19.09 -6.17 -5.12
C LYS A 47 17.66 -6.70 -5.23
N GLN A 48 17.26 -7.11 -6.44
CA GLN A 48 15.90 -7.59 -6.75
C GLN A 48 15.48 -8.88 -6.04
N ASN A 49 16.45 -9.73 -5.67
CA ASN A 49 16.16 -10.95 -4.91
C ASN A 49 15.55 -10.65 -3.53
N LEU A 50 15.92 -9.53 -2.90
CA LEU A 50 15.33 -9.08 -1.63
C LEU A 50 13.81 -8.89 -1.74
N LEU A 51 13.34 -8.32 -2.86
CA LEU A 51 11.91 -8.16 -3.11
C LEU A 51 11.21 -9.50 -3.39
N SER A 52 11.91 -10.42 -4.08
CA SER A 52 11.38 -11.76 -4.36
C SER A 52 11.23 -12.59 -3.10
N ASP A 53 12.19 -12.49 -2.17
CA ASP A 53 12.13 -13.17 -0.88
C ASP A 53 11.12 -12.51 0.06
N ALA A 54 11.02 -11.18 0.08
CA ALA A 54 9.98 -10.47 0.82
C ALA A 54 8.57 -10.89 0.38
N LEU A 55 8.37 -11.13 -0.92
CA LEU A 55 7.08 -11.57 -1.45
C LEU A 55 6.68 -12.93 -0.87
N LYS A 56 7.62 -13.88 -0.79
CA LYS A 56 7.37 -15.22 -0.21
C LYS A 56 6.95 -15.11 1.26
N GLU A 57 7.62 -14.25 2.04
CA GLU A 57 7.28 -14.03 3.45
C GLU A 57 5.86 -13.49 3.60
N VAL A 58 5.48 -12.53 2.76
CA VAL A 58 4.15 -11.91 2.80
C VAL A 58 3.04 -12.85 2.31
N GLU A 59 3.31 -13.71 1.34
CA GLU A 59 2.35 -14.71 0.84
C GLU A 59 1.94 -15.72 1.91
N PHE A 60 2.82 -15.99 2.87
CA PHE A 60 2.45 -16.77 4.06
C PHE A 60 1.53 -15.96 4.99
N SER A 61 1.98 -14.77 5.39
CA SER A 61 1.33 -13.97 6.44
C SER A 61 0.01 -13.31 6.02
N ILE A 62 -0.29 -13.22 4.73
CA ILE A 62 -1.55 -12.65 4.24
C ILE A 62 -2.77 -13.46 4.66
N ASN A 63 -2.59 -14.75 4.93
CA ASN A 63 -3.66 -15.65 5.37
C ASN A 63 -3.88 -15.63 6.89
N CYS A 64 -3.05 -14.88 7.65
CA CYS A 64 -3.20 -14.76 9.11
C CYS A 64 -3.99 -13.48 9.45
N PRO A 65 -5.15 -13.57 10.13
CA PRO A 65 -6.01 -12.43 10.40
C PRO A 65 -5.31 -11.22 11.04
N GLU A 66 -4.40 -11.48 11.98
CA GLU A 66 -3.65 -10.49 12.75
C GLU A 66 -2.61 -9.71 11.93
N THR A 67 -2.14 -10.28 10.82
CA THR A 67 -1.14 -9.65 9.94
C THR A 67 -1.69 -9.32 8.56
N LYS A 68 -2.95 -9.67 8.27
CA LYS A 68 -3.55 -9.57 6.92
C LYS A 68 -3.41 -8.18 6.32
N ALA A 69 -3.87 -7.15 7.04
CA ALA A 69 -3.83 -5.76 6.55
C ALA A 69 -2.39 -5.32 6.22
N LYS A 70 -1.44 -5.60 7.12
CA LYS A 70 -0.04 -5.24 6.90
C LYS A 70 0.59 -6.01 5.74
N SER A 71 0.25 -7.30 5.62
CA SER A 71 0.70 -8.16 4.53
C SER A 71 0.19 -7.68 3.18
N ILE A 72 -1.06 -7.22 3.11
CA ILE A 72 -1.64 -6.61 1.90
C ILE A 72 -0.83 -5.37 1.49
N GLU A 73 -0.58 -4.44 2.41
CA GLU A 73 0.23 -3.23 2.14
C GLU A 73 1.63 -3.58 1.62
N LEU A 74 2.29 -4.53 2.27
CA LEU A 74 3.62 -4.97 1.87
C LEU A 74 3.60 -5.63 0.50
N LYS A 75 2.63 -6.50 0.20
CA LYS A 75 2.51 -7.14 -1.12
C LYS A 75 2.33 -6.12 -2.22
N ILE A 76 1.46 -5.14 -2.03
CA ILE A 76 1.26 -4.03 -2.98
C ILE A 76 2.57 -3.27 -3.19
N SER A 77 3.28 -2.95 -2.10
CA SER A 77 4.56 -2.22 -2.16
C SER A 77 5.63 -3.02 -2.91
N ILE A 78 5.76 -4.32 -2.63
CA ILE A 78 6.72 -5.22 -3.29
C ILE A 78 6.43 -5.30 -4.79
N LEU A 79 5.17 -5.55 -5.19
CA LEU A 79 4.78 -5.61 -6.59
C LEU A 79 5.04 -4.28 -7.31
N SER A 80 4.80 -3.15 -6.65
CA SER A 80 5.14 -1.83 -7.16
C SER A 80 6.64 -1.65 -7.39
N LEU A 81 7.47 -2.04 -6.42
CA LEU A 81 8.94 -1.93 -6.51
C LEU A 81 9.53 -2.87 -7.57
N GLN A 82 8.88 -4.00 -7.82
CA GLN A 82 9.21 -4.93 -8.91
C GLN A 82 8.65 -4.50 -10.27
N LEU A 83 7.96 -3.35 -10.35
CA LEU A 83 7.28 -2.85 -11.54
C LEU A 83 6.22 -3.82 -12.11
N GLN A 84 5.69 -4.72 -11.27
CA GLN A 84 4.67 -5.71 -11.65
C GLN A 84 3.26 -5.11 -11.50
N TYR A 85 3.00 -4.01 -12.21
CA TYR A 85 1.80 -3.19 -12.05
C TYR A 85 0.50 -3.92 -12.40
N ASP A 86 0.50 -4.75 -13.45
CA ASP A 86 -0.67 -5.57 -13.81
C ASP A 86 -1.07 -6.50 -12.66
N LYS A 87 -0.09 -7.21 -12.08
CA LYS A 87 -0.32 -8.10 -10.94
C LYS A 87 -0.75 -7.35 -9.68
N ALA A 88 -0.21 -6.15 -9.45
CA ALA A 88 -0.63 -5.30 -8.34
C ALA A 88 -2.12 -4.93 -8.46
N SER A 89 -2.56 -4.50 -9.66
CA SER A 89 -3.96 -4.17 -9.91
C SER A 89 -4.87 -5.40 -9.75
N GLU A 90 -4.50 -6.56 -10.32
CA GLU A 90 -5.24 -7.81 -10.17
C GLU A 90 -5.39 -8.21 -8.70
N PHE A 91 -4.29 -8.16 -7.94
CA PHE A 91 -4.31 -8.44 -6.52
C PHE A 91 -5.25 -7.50 -5.76
N ILE A 92 -5.17 -6.19 -5.99
CA ILE A 92 -6.08 -5.22 -5.36
C ILE A 92 -7.55 -5.48 -5.71
N ASN A 93 -7.83 -5.85 -6.97
CA ASN A 93 -9.20 -6.16 -7.39
C ASN A 93 -9.77 -7.41 -6.70
N SER A 94 -8.91 -8.36 -6.30
CA SER A 94 -9.31 -9.56 -5.54
C SER A 94 -9.67 -9.29 -4.08
N LEU A 95 -9.29 -8.13 -3.53
CA LEU A 95 -9.53 -7.79 -2.13
C LEU A 95 -10.90 -7.14 -1.91
N SER A 96 -11.41 -7.18 -0.68
CA SER A 96 -12.60 -6.43 -0.28
C SER A 96 -12.25 -4.98 0.06
N GLU A 97 -13.21 -4.04 0.00
CA GLU A 97 -12.96 -2.67 0.45
C GLU A 97 -12.60 -2.59 1.94
N SER A 98 -13.15 -3.49 2.76
CA SER A 98 -12.84 -3.61 4.18
C SER A 98 -11.43 -4.09 4.49
N ASP A 99 -10.69 -4.59 3.49
CA ASP A 99 -9.27 -4.94 3.67
C ASP A 99 -8.36 -3.71 3.67
N PHE A 100 -8.90 -2.53 3.36
CA PHE A 100 -8.15 -1.26 3.34
C PHE A 100 -8.56 -0.36 4.51
N SER A 101 -7.59 0.39 5.04
CA SER A 101 -7.83 1.37 6.11
C SER A 101 -8.81 2.48 5.72
N LYS A 102 -8.91 2.79 4.42
CA LYS A 102 -9.81 3.78 3.86
C LYS A 102 -10.46 3.24 2.60
N SER A 103 -11.78 3.39 2.50
CA SER A 103 -12.59 2.78 1.43
C SER A 103 -12.16 3.20 0.02
N TYR A 104 -11.67 4.43 -0.16
CA TYR A 104 -11.23 4.89 -1.48
C TYR A 104 -9.98 4.17 -1.99
N LYS A 105 -9.14 3.60 -1.10
CA LYS A 105 -7.83 3.07 -1.46
C LYS A 105 -7.91 1.92 -2.44
N LYS A 106 -8.93 1.05 -2.34
CA LYS A 106 -9.11 -0.05 -3.29
C LYS A 106 -9.18 0.45 -4.73
N ASN A 107 -10.15 1.33 -5.00
CA ASN A 107 -10.38 1.83 -6.37
C ASN A 107 -9.23 2.75 -6.81
N MET A 108 -8.77 3.64 -5.93
CA MET A 108 -7.62 4.50 -6.18
C MET A 108 -6.39 3.69 -6.60
N GLN A 109 -5.98 2.72 -5.80
CA GLN A 109 -4.78 1.93 -6.08
C GLN A 109 -4.96 1.04 -7.32
N SER A 110 -6.14 0.44 -7.51
CA SER A 110 -6.43 -0.35 -8.71
C SER A 110 -6.25 0.46 -10.00
N TYR A 111 -6.80 1.68 -10.04
CA TYR A 111 -6.65 2.58 -11.17
C TYR A 111 -5.23 3.14 -11.29
N LEU A 112 -4.57 3.48 -10.18
CA LEU A 112 -3.17 3.90 -10.16
C LEU A 112 -2.27 2.86 -10.82
N PHE A 113 -2.38 1.59 -10.44
CA PHE A 113 -1.55 0.52 -11.00
C PHE A 113 -1.89 0.22 -12.46
N LYS A 114 -3.16 0.33 -12.87
CA LYS A 114 -3.52 0.27 -14.30
C LYS A 114 -2.86 1.40 -15.08
N ALA A 115 -2.89 2.63 -14.56
CA ALA A 115 -2.25 3.76 -15.19
C ALA A 115 -0.74 3.56 -15.36
N LEU A 116 -0.05 3.08 -14.31
CA LEU A 116 1.38 2.76 -14.35
C LEU A 116 1.71 1.62 -15.35
N SER A 117 0.82 0.64 -15.49
CA SER A 117 0.94 -0.41 -16.51
C SER A 117 0.80 0.15 -17.94
N PHE A 118 -0.15 1.05 -18.18
CA PHE A 118 -0.28 1.72 -19.47
C PHE A 118 0.90 2.65 -19.75
N GLU A 119 1.42 3.32 -18.72
CA GLU A 119 2.62 4.16 -18.81
C GLU A 119 3.84 3.35 -19.23
N SER A 120 4.08 2.17 -18.65
CA SER A 120 5.20 1.31 -19.04
C SER A 120 5.07 0.78 -20.47
N LYS A 121 3.85 0.76 -21.02
CA LYS A 121 3.53 0.40 -22.41
C LYS A 121 3.45 1.61 -23.35
N SER A 122 3.79 2.82 -22.88
CA SER A 122 3.70 4.08 -23.63
C SER A 122 2.30 4.43 -24.14
N ASP A 123 1.25 3.91 -23.51
CA ASP A 123 -0.15 4.22 -23.82
C ASP A 123 -0.63 5.41 -22.96
N SER A 124 -0.37 6.62 -23.46
CA SER A 124 -0.70 7.85 -22.75
C SER A 124 -2.20 8.07 -22.58
N GLN A 125 -3.02 7.63 -23.54
CA GLN A 125 -4.48 7.82 -23.48
C GLN A 125 -5.09 7.01 -22.33
N ASN A 126 -4.80 5.71 -22.26
CA ASN A 126 -5.34 4.87 -21.19
C ASN A 126 -4.68 5.16 -19.84
N ARG A 127 -3.40 5.53 -19.83
CA ARG A 127 -2.72 6.05 -18.63
C ARG A 127 -3.49 7.22 -18.02
N ASP A 128 -3.77 8.25 -18.82
CA ASP A 128 -4.39 9.48 -18.33
C ASP A 128 -5.82 9.25 -17.85
N VAL A 129 -6.58 8.40 -18.55
CA VAL A 129 -7.92 7.98 -18.12
C VAL A 129 -7.87 7.33 -16.75
N ASN A 130 -6.94 6.39 -16.52
CA ASN A 130 -6.85 5.67 -15.25
C ASN A 130 -6.33 6.58 -14.11
N PHE A 131 -5.36 7.46 -14.33
CA PHE A 131 -4.97 8.44 -13.31
C PHE A 131 -6.14 9.36 -12.92
N LYS A 132 -6.97 9.79 -13.88
CA LYS A 132 -8.18 10.59 -13.58
C LYS A 132 -9.20 9.81 -12.73
N GLN A 133 -9.43 8.53 -13.02
CA GLN A 133 -10.31 7.66 -12.21
C GLN A 133 -9.77 7.44 -10.78
N SER A 134 -8.45 7.32 -10.64
CA SER A 134 -7.77 7.27 -9.36
C SER A 134 -7.99 8.56 -8.56
N ILE A 135 -7.79 9.73 -9.19
CA ILE A 135 -8.04 11.05 -8.58
C ILE A 135 -9.50 11.19 -8.14
N GLU A 136 -10.44 10.76 -8.98
CA GLU A 136 -11.87 10.87 -8.71
C GLU A 136 -12.29 10.04 -7.49
N SER A 137 -11.75 8.82 -7.36
CA SER A 137 -11.99 7.96 -6.19
C SER A 137 -11.60 8.64 -4.88
N ILE A 138 -10.48 9.38 -4.87
CA ILE A 138 -9.99 10.11 -3.69
C ILE A 138 -10.88 11.35 -3.42
N LYS A 139 -11.23 12.11 -4.47
CA LYS A 139 -12.08 13.30 -4.35
C LYS A 139 -13.43 12.97 -3.74
N GLN A 140 -14.09 11.91 -4.22
CA GLN A 140 -15.39 11.47 -3.69
C GLN A 140 -15.33 11.15 -2.19
N PHE A 141 -14.20 10.63 -1.70
CA PHE A 141 -13.99 10.40 -0.27
C PHE A 141 -13.77 11.71 0.50
N ILE A 142 -12.95 12.61 -0.03
CA ILE A 142 -12.70 13.93 0.57
C ILE A 142 -13.99 14.75 0.68
N GLU A 143 -14.84 14.74 -0.36
CA GLU A 143 -16.12 15.47 -0.37
C GLU A 143 -17.10 14.97 0.69
N LYS A 144 -17.05 13.68 1.03
CA LYS A 144 -17.88 13.07 2.07
C LYS A 144 -17.27 13.23 3.48
N SER A 145 -16.03 13.68 3.58
CA SER A 145 -15.31 13.79 4.85
C SER A 145 -15.68 15.07 5.58
N LYS A 146 -15.94 14.97 6.89
CA LYS A 146 -16.31 16.12 7.74
C LYS A 146 -15.11 16.98 8.14
N SER A 147 -13.90 16.44 8.06
CA SER A 147 -12.64 17.08 8.42
C SER A 147 -11.57 16.75 7.39
N ILE A 148 -10.45 17.49 7.43
CA ILE A 148 -9.29 17.21 6.58
C ILE A 148 -8.73 15.83 6.89
N ASP A 149 -8.70 14.98 5.87
CA ASP A 149 -7.97 13.72 5.89
C ASP A 149 -6.61 13.92 5.19
N LYS A 150 -5.56 14.11 6.00
CA LYS A 150 -4.21 14.43 5.50
C LYS A 150 -3.65 13.35 4.57
N GLU A 151 -3.94 12.08 4.83
CA GLU A 151 -3.50 10.98 3.98
C GLU A 151 -4.24 10.98 2.64
N ALA A 152 -5.55 11.24 2.61
CA ALA A 152 -6.29 11.39 1.35
C ALA A 152 -5.78 12.56 0.51
N TYR A 153 -5.42 13.69 1.13
CA TYR A 153 -4.80 14.80 0.41
C TYR A 153 -3.38 14.47 -0.08
N TYR A 154 -2.58 13.74 0.71
CA TYR A 154 -1.28 13.25 0.26
C TYR A 154 -1.44 12.35 -0.98
N ASP A 155 -2.30 11.34 -0.92
CA ASP A 155 -2.58 10.43 -2.02
C ASP A 155 -3.13 11.20 -3.24
N LEU A 156 -4.03 12.18 -3.04
CA LEU A 156 -4.57 13.01 -4.12
C LEU A 156 -3.47 13.72 -4.89
N PHE A 157 -2.54 14.37 -4.19
CA PHE A 157 -1.48 15.13 -4.83
C PHE A 157 -0.35 14.25 -5.38
N PHE A 158 -0.11 13.09 -4.77
CA PHE A 158 0.76 12.07 -5.34
C PHE A 158 0.24 11.58 -6.70
N VAL A 159 -1.05 11.31 -6.84
CA VAL A 159 -1.61 10.90 -8.13
C VAL A 159 -1.68 12.06 -9.11
N LYS A 160 -2.08 13.26 -8.67
CA LYS A 160 -2.08 14.47 -9.51
C LYS A 160 -0.72 14.79 -10.09
N SER A 161 0.38 14.54 -9.37
CA SER A 161 1.72 14.81 -9.87
C SER A 161 2.13 13.94 -11.06
N LYS A 162 1.39 12.87 -11.35
CA LYS A 162 1.58 12.06 -12.55
C LYS A 162 0.97 12.68 -13.82
N LEU A 163 0.11 13.70 -13.67
CA LEU A 163 -0.59 14.36 -14.78
C LEU A 163 -0.30 15.85 -14.88
N LEU A 164 -0.16 16.51 -13.73
CA LEU A 164 -0.07 17.97 -13.64
C LEU A 164 1.36 18.42 -13.50
N LYS A 165 1.64 19.61 -14.00
CA LYS A 165 2.92 20.26 -13.76
C LYS A 165 3.02 20.76 -12.32
N LYS A 166 4.25 20.94 -11.86
CA LYS A 166 4.58 21.44 -10.52
C LYS A 166 3.90 22.76 -10.18
N GLU A 167 3.78 23.66 -11.15
CA GLU A 167 3.14 24.97 -10.96
C GLU A 167 1.64 24.83 -10.69
N GLU A 168 0.98 23.88 -11.36
CA GLU A 168 -0.45 23.59 -11.18
C GLU A 168 -0.70 22.96 -9.80
N ILE A 169 0.15 22.02 -9.38
CA ILE A 169 0.12 21.43 -8.03
C ILE A 169 0.30 22.51 -6.96
N SER A 170 1.29 23.38 -7.14
CA SER A 170 1.57 24.48 -6.20
C SER A 170 0.40 25.46 -6.10
N LYS A 171 -0.24 25.77 -7.23
CA LYS A 171 -1.44 26.61 -7.28
C LYS A 171 -2.60 25.98 -6.51
N ASP A 172 -2.87 24.70 -6.73
CA ASP A 172 -3.92 23.95 -6.04
C ASP A 172 -3.68 23.90 -4.52
N LEU A 173 -2.45 23.61 -4.08
CA LEU A 173 -2.08 23.55 -2.66
C LEU A 173 -2.17 24.92 -1.98
N ASN A 174 -1.77 26.00 -2.66
CA ASN A 174 -1.94 27.35 -2.14
C ASN A 174 -3.43 27.74 -1.99
N ALA A 175 -4.31 27.26 -2.88
CA ALA A 175 -5.74 27.46 -2.74
C ALA A 175 -6.31 26.70 -1.52
N LEU A 176 -5.87 25.46 -1.30
CA LEU A 176 -6.26 24.66 -0.14
C LEU A 176 -5.78 25.26 1.19
N LYS A 177 -4.54 25.77 1.22
CA LYS A 177 -4.00 26.51 2.37
C LYS A 177 -4.89 27.70 2.77
N LYS A 178 -5.42 28.44 1.79
CA LYS A 178 -6.36 29.55 2.04
C LYS A 178 -7.73 29.05 2.49
N LYS A 179 -8.21 27.95 1.90
CA LYS A 179 -9.52 27.34 2.21
C LYS A 179 -9.55 26.72 3.61
N TYR A 180 -8.43 26.18 4.07
CA TYR A 180 -8.29 25.48 5.34
C TYR A 180 -7.12 26.05 6.18
N PRO A 181 -7.29 27.25 6.77
CA PRO A 181 -6.21 27.93 7.50
C PRO A 181 -5.66 27.12 8.70
N SER A 182 -6.49 26.29 9.34
CA SER A 182 -6.08 25.40 10.44
C SER A 182 -5.04 24.35 10.03
N ASP A 183 -5.03 23.99 8.75
CA ASP A 183 -4.16 22.95 8.18
C ASP A 183 -3.15 23.55 7.21
N ALA A 184 -2.93 24.88 7.28
CA ALA A 184 -2.06 25.60 6.37
C ALA A 184 -0.62 25.06 6.36
N GLU A 185 -0.09 24.68 7.52
CA GLU A 185 1.25 24.07 7.65
C GLU A 185 1.33 22.73 6.91
N PHE A 186 0.31 21.88 7.03
CA PHE A 186 0.26 20.60 6.32
C PHE A 186 0.31 20.81 4.80
N PHE A 187 -0.47 21.76 4.26
CA PHE A 187 -0.45 22.03 2.82
C PHE A 187 0.85 22.70 2.35
N GLU A 188 1.53 23.46 3.21
CA GLU A 188 2.85 24.02 2.90
C GLU A 188 3.90 22.90 2.80
N LEU A 189 3.98 22.01 3.79
CA LEU A 189 4.89 20.86 3.78
C LEU A 189 4.61 19.92 2.60
N LEU A 190 3.34 19.70 2.29
CA LEU A 190 2.95 18.89 1.13
C LEU A 190 3.45 19.53 -0.17
N LYS A 191 3.35 20.86 -0.32
CA LYS A 191 3.84 21.60 -1.48
C LYS A 191 5.36 21.50 -1.59
N GLU A 192 6.08 21.64 -0.49
CA GLU A 192 7.54 21.53 -0.44
C GLU A 192 8.02 20.14 -0.89
N SER A 193 7.31 19.07 -0.54
CA SER A 193 7.70 17.71 -0.95
C SER A 193 7.69 17.48 -2.47
N PHE A 194 6.89 18.22 -3.23
CA PHE A 194 6.91 18.21 -4.70
C PHE A 194 7.90 19.23 -5.30
N ASN A 195 8.59 20.02 -4.47
CA ASN A 195 9.58 20.99 -4.90
C ASN A 195 11.03 20.48 -4.83
N GLU A 196 11.32 19.47 -4.03
CA GLU A 196 12.69 19.04 -3.68
C GLU A 196 13.41 18.12 -4.69
N GLU A 197 12.89 17.92 -5.91
CA GLU A 197 13.63 17.23 -6.99
C GLU A 197 14.96 17.92 -7.38
N ALA A 198 15.27 19.10 -6.82
CA ALA A 198 16.55 19.80 -6.97
C ALA A 198 17.67 19.40 -5.97
N LYS A 199 17.44 18.48 -5.01
CA LYS A 199 18.48 18.09 -4.02
C LYS A 199 18.92 16.63 -4.02
N GLN A 200 18.37 15.78 -4.90
CA GLN A 200 18.85 14.40 -5.09
C GLN A 200 19.60 14.19 -6.42
N GLY A 201 20.02 15.29 -7.08
CA GLY A 201 20.90 15.29 -8.26
C GLY A 201 22.41 15.35 -7.97
N THR A 202 22.82 15.16 -6.71
CA THR A 202 24.23 15.03 -6.32
C THR A 202 24.48 13.68 -5.68
N LEU A 203 24.38 12.62 -6.48
CA LEU A 203 25.14 11.37 -6.33
C LEU A 203 25.08 10.63 -7.67
N GLN A 204 26.27 10.44 -8.25
CA GLN A 204 26.59 9.70 -9.49
C GLN A 204 26.49 10.46 -10.83
N LYS A 205 27.46 11.35 -11.07
CA LYS A 205 28.45 11.05 -12.12
C LYS A 205 29.68 10.47 -11.43
N VAL A 206 29.93 9.20 -11.65
CA VAL A 206 31.27 8.61 -11.52
C VAL A 206 31.47 7.88 -12.83
N ASP A 207 32.54 8.27 -13.51
CA ASP A 207 33.01 7.71 -14.78
C ASP A 207 33.26 6.20 -14.70
#